data_AF-A0A956YR73-F1
#
_entry.id   AF-A0A956YR73-F1
#
_cell.length_a   1.000
_cell.length_b   1.000
_cell.length_c   1.000
_cell.angle_alpha   90.00
_cell.angle_beta   90.00
_cell.angle_gamma   90.00
#
_symmetry.space_group_name_H-M   'P 1'
#
loop_
_entity.id
_entity.type
_entity.pdbx_description
1 polymer ?
#
loop_
_entity_poly.entity_id
_entity_poly.type
_entity_poly.pdbx_seq_one_letter_code
_entity_poly.pdbx_strand_id
1 'polypeptide(L)'
;PSSRTQVMSHHGRPMSVAAPLSVSDDQPLWMPLIIQTVATEGRGIEALIDAIHAHQAHLHLDGHLQRLEHRQLEIELQERLRDALLMRLLAHVSSQDMETLIERIQQRRLTPNQAVESMLAGLRFG
;
A
#
# COMPACT_ATOMS: atom_id res chain seq x y z
N PRO A 1 24.62 -11.68 -7.33
CA PRO A 1 23.48 -11.33 -8.21
C PRO A 1 22.25 -12.19 -7.88
N SER A 2 21.36 -11.69 -7.02
CA SER A 2 19.99 -12.21 -6.83
C SER A 2 19.21 -11.22 -5.97
N SER A 3 18.64 -10.19 -6.61
CA SER A 3 17.60 -9.36 -5.99
C SER A 3 16.30 -10.14 -6.12
N ARG A 4 15.90 -10.85 -5.06
CA ARG A 4 14.64 -11.58 -5.02
C ARG A 4 13.54 -10.58 -4.62
N THR A 5 12.83 -10.05 -5.59
CA THR A 5 11.59 -9.29 -5.35
C THR A 5 10.59 -10.21 -4.67
N GLN A 6 10.43 -10.07 -3.37
CA GLN A 6 9.43 -10.81 -2.61
C GLN A 6 8.10 -10.08 -2.73
N VAL A 7 7.25 -10.55 -3.65
CA VAL A 7 5.86 -10.11 -3.77
C VAL A 7 5.07 -10.79 -2.66
N MET A 8 4.69 -10.04 -1.63
CA MET A 8 3.77 -10.51 -0.58
C MET A 8 2.37 -9.98 -0.88
N SER A 9 1.42 -10.89 -1.12
CA SER A 9 0.03 -10.56 -1.38
C SER A 9 -0.69 -10.16 -0.08
N HIS A 10 -1.09 -8.91 0.02
CA HIS A 10 -2.18 -8.49 0.90
C HIS A 10 -3.37 -8.10 0.01
N HIS A 11 -4.45 -8.89 0.06
CA HIS A 11 -5.74 -8.60 -0.60
C HIS A 11 -5.73 -8.48 -2.14
N GLY A 12 -5.05 -9.40 -2.83
CA GLY A 12 -5.29 -9.66 -4.27
C GLY A 12 -4.80 -8.60 -5.26
N ARG A 13 -4.18 -7.51 -4.81
CA ARG A 13 -3.44 -6.58 -5.69
C ARG A 13 -1.94 -6.84 -5.59
N PRO A 14 -1.21 -6.97 -6.73
CA PRO A 14 0.23 -6.97 -6.70
C PRO A 14 0.69 -5.56 -6.28
N MET A 15 1.03 -5.36 -5.01
CA MET A 15 1.90 -4.25 -4.65
C MET A 15 3.30 -4.60 -5.16
N SER A 16 3.75 -3.87 -6.19
CA SER A 16 5.17 -3.78 -6.46
C SER A 16 5.78 -3.16 -5.21
N VAL A 17 6.58 -3.93 -4.46
CA VAL A 17 7.55 -3.33 -3.56
C VAL A 17 8.46 -2.55 -4.49
N ALA A 18 8.27 -1.25 -4.58
CA ALA A 18 9.18 -0.38 -5.29
C ALA A 18 10.58 -0.75 -4.77
N ALA A 19 11.46 -1.20 -5.67
CA ALA A 19 12.89 -1.27 -5.36
C ALA A 19 13.22 0.04 -4.65
N PRO A 20 13.98 0.02 -3.53
CA PRO A 20 14.21 1.22 -2.75
C PRO A 20 14.63 2.30 -3.73
N LEU A 21 13.77 3.33 -3.82
CA LEU A 21 14.01 4.49 -4.66
C LEU A 21 15.45 4.89 -4.38
N SER A 22 16.26 5.05 -5.43
CA SER A 22 17.58 5.63 -5.28
C SER A 22 17.36 7.06 -4.80
N VAL A 23 17.20 7.22 -3.48
CA VAL A 23 17.13 8.49 -2.82
C VAL A 23 18.56 9.00 -2.87
N SER A 24 18.83 9.87 -3.84
CA SER A 24 19.97 10.77 -3.77
C SER A 24 19.68 11.77 -2.65
N ASP A 25 19.98 11.37 -1.43
CA ASP A 25 20.07 12.25 -0.29
C ASP A 25 21.39 11.90 0.39
N ASP A 26 22.17 12.91 0.74
CA ASP A 26 23.56 12.78 1.25
C ASP A 26 23.60 12.16 2.68
N GLN A 27 22.52 11.50 3.09
CA GLN A 27 22.31 10.85 4.37
C GLN A 27 22.47 9.33 4.23
N PRO A 28 23.21 8.67 5.14
CA PRO A 28 23.41 7.23 5.07
C PRO A 28 22.07 6.49 5.23
N LEU A 29 21.64 5.82 4.17
CA LEU A 29 20.50 4.88 4.18
C LEU A 29 20.69 3.85 5.31
N TRP A 30 19.73 3.72 6.23
CA TRP A 30 19.80 2.71 7.28
C TRP A 30 19.79 1.29 6.70
N MET A 31 20.84 0.54 6.99
CA MET A 31 20.96 -0.86 6.60
C MET A 31 20.52 -1.75 7.76
N PRO A 32 19.44 -2.54 7.62
CA PRO A 32 18.98 -3.43 8.69
C PRO A 32 20.05 -4.45 9.09
N LEU A 33 20.36 -4.51 10.38
CA LEU A 33 21.28 -5.50 10.95
C LEU A 33 20.59 -6.86 11.04
N ILE A 34 21.30 -7.93 10.66
CA ILE A 34 20.86 -9.32 10.87
C ILE A 34 21.53 -9.83 12.15
N ILE A 35 20.74 -10.06 13.20
CA ILE A 35 21.23 -10.49 14.52
C ILE A 35 20.67 -11.86 14.84
N GLN A 36 21.55 -12.80 15.22
CA GLN A 36 21.14 -14.13 15.65
C GLN A 36 20.66 -14.11 17.10
N THR A 37 19.49 -14.67 17.36
CA THR A 37 18.91 -14.76 18.71
C THR A 37 18.40 -16.17 19.01
N VAL A 38 18.46 -16.58 20.28
CA VAL A 38 17.78 -17.79 20.78
C VAL A 38 16.93 -17.41 21.99
N ALA A 39 15.62 -17.25 21.76
CA ALA A 39 14.71 -16.68 22.75
C ALA A 39 14.66 -17.48 24.07
N THR A 40 14.62 -18.81 23.98
CA THR A 40 14.56 -19.72 25.14
C THR A 40 15.81 -19.69 26.01
N GLU A 41 16.92 -19.20 25.47
CA GLU A 41 18.22 -19.14 26.14
C GLU A 41 18.66 -17.70 26.45
N GLY A 42 17.84 -16.70 26.10
CA GLY A 42 18.17 -15.28 26.22
C GLY A 42 19.35 -14.82 25.33
N ARG A 43 19.84 -15.66 24.41
CA ARG A 43 21.03 -15.37 23.63
C ARG A 43 20.73 -14.33 22.56
N GLY A 44 21.59 -13.31 22.45
CA GLY A 44 21.51 -12.26 21.43
C GLY A 44 20.45 -11.18 21.69
N ILE A 45 19.75 -11.24 22.84
CA ILE A 45 18.69 -10.29 23.18
C ILE A 45 19.24 -8.89 23.46
N GLU A 46 20.35 -8.77 24.18
CA GLU A 46 20.98 -7.46 24.44
C GLU A 46 21.40 -6.76 23.13
N ALA A 47 22.08 -7.48 22.24
CA ALA A 47 22.46 -6.97 20.93
C ALA A 47 21.25 -6.55 20.07
N LEU A 48 20.13 -7.27 20.17
CA LEU A 48 18.88 -6.89 19.52
C LEU A 48 18.32 -5.58 20.09
N ILE A 49 18.31 -5.42 21.41
CA ILE A 49 17.84 -4.19 22.08
C ILE A 49 18.69 -2.99 21.66
N ASP A 50 20.02 -3.14 21.60
CA ASP A 50 20.91 -2.07 21.15
C ASP A 50 20.65 -1.67 19.70
N ALA A 51 20.40 -2.64 18.82
CA ALA A 51 20.04 -2.38 17.43
C ALA A 51 18.69 -1.65 17.30
N ILE A 52 17.72 -1.96 18.16
CA ILE A 52 16.44 -1.25 18.23
C ILE A 52 16.68 0.22 18.62
N HIS A 53 17.47 0.50 19.66
CA HIS A 53 17.78 1.86 20.08
C HIS A 53 18.53 2.65 19.00
N ALA A 54 19.49 2.02 18.32
CA ALA A 54 20.23 2.65 17.24
C ALA A 54 19.31 3.01 16.05
N HIS A 55 18.37 2.12 15.70
CA HIS A 55 17.36 2.40 14.68
C HIS A 55 16.41 3.53 15.10
N GLN A 56 15.96 3.54 16.36
CA GLN A 56 15.14 4.63 16.89
C GLN A 56 15.87 5.97 16.80
N ALA A 57 17.14 6.02 17.18
CA ALA A 57 17.95 7.24 17.06
C ALA A 57 18.06 7.70 15.60
N HIS A 58 18.29 6.78 14.66
CA HIS A 58 18.27 7.08 13.22
C HIS A 58 16.92 7.63 12.73
N LEU A 59 15.80 7.10 13.22
CA LEU A 59 14.47 7.61 12.83
C LEU A 59 14.15 9.01 13.38
N HIS A 60 14.72 9.38 14.53
CA HIS A 60 14.56 10.70 15.13
C HIS A 60 15.47 11.75 14.48
N LEU A 61 16.65 11.35 14.00
CA LEU A 61 17.48 12.19 13.15
C LEU A 61 16.70 12.51 11.87
N ASP A 62 16.69 13.78 11.50
CA ASP A 62 16.18 14.29 10.22
C ASP A 62 14.69 14.10 9.93
N GLY A 63 13.87 13.74 10.92
CA GLY A 63 12.41 13.67 10.78
C GLY A 63 11.91 12.51 9.90
N HIS A 64 12.69 11.43 9.82
CA HIS A 64 12.30 10.20 9.13
C HIS A 64 11.01 9.61 9.71
N LEU A 65 10.81 9.70 11.03
CA LEU A 65 9.60 9.25 11.68
C LEU A 65 8.36 10.01 11.18
N GLN A 66 8.41 11.35 11.12
CA GLN A 66 7.26 12.13 10.62
C GLN A 66 6.98 11.86 9.14
N ARG A 67 8.02 11.64 8.31
CA ARG A 67 7.83 11.23 6.90
C ARG A 67 7.16 9.86 6.78
N LEU A 68 7.54 8.91 7.63
CA LEU A 68 6.94 7.58 7.66
C LEU A 68 5.47 7.64 8.10
N GLU A 69 5.19 8.37 9.19
CA GLU A 69 3.84 8.60 9.70
C GLU A 69 2.96 9.26 8.64
N HIS A 70 3.44 10.33 7.99
CA HIS A 70 2.72 10.99 6.91
C HIS A 70 2.39 10.04 5.77
N ARG A 71 3.36 9.24 5.31
CA ARG A 71 3.13 8.25 4.25
C ARG A 71 2.11 7.19 4.68
N GLN A 72 2.17 6.73 5.93
CA GLN A 72 1.22 5.75 6.45
C GLN A 72 -0.20 6.33 6.51
N LEU A 73 -0.35 7.58 6.96
CA LEU A 73 -1.61 8.30 6.96
C LEU A 73 -2.15 8.51 5.54
N GLU A 74 -1.31 8.85 4.57
CA GLU A 74 -1.71 8.96 3.16
C GLU A 74 -2.25 7.64 2.62
N ILE A 75 -1.56 6.52 2.89
CA ILE A 75 -1.99 5.18 2.45
C ILE A 75 -3.34 4.84 3.08
N GLU A 76 -3.45 5.01 4.41
CA GLU A 76 -4.68 4.71 5.14
C GLU A 76 -5.86 5.55 4.63
N LEU A 77 -5.64 6.85 4.42
CA LEU A 77 -6.66 7.75 3.90
C LEU A 77 -7.10 7.33 2.50
N GLN A 78 -6.16 7.00 1.62
CA GLN A 78 -6.47 6.56 0.25
C GLN A 78 -7.22 5.23 0.21
N GLU A 79 -6.88 4.29 1.10
CA GLU A 79 -7.60 3.01 1.23
C GLU A 79 -9.03 3.23 1.72
N ARG A 80 -9.21 3.97 2.82
CA ARG A 80 -10.53 4.31 3.36
C ARG A 80 -11.38 5.08 2.34
N LEU A 81 -10.78 6.03 1.61
CA LEU A 81 -11.46 6.78 0.57
C LEU A 81 -11.90 5.88 -0.58
N ARG A 82 -11.03 4.98 -1.06
CA ARG A 82 -11.36 4.03 -2.13
C ARG A 82 -12.53 3.14 -1.74
N ASP A 83 -12.47 2.57 -0.54
CA ASP A 83 -13.51 1.65 -0.06
C ASP A 83 -14.84 2.37 0.11
N ALA A 84 -14.83 3.56 0.74
CA ALA A 84 -16.03 4.37 0.91
C ALA A 84 -16.66 4.78 -0.43
N LEU A 85 -15.84 5.21 -1.41
CA LEU A 85 -16.33 5.58 -2.74
C LEU A 85 -16.90 4.37 -3.49
N LEU A 86 -16.24 3.22 -3.43
CA LEU A 86 -16.72 2.00 -4.08
C LEU A 86 -18.03 1.51 -3.46
N MET A 87 -18.12 1.49 -2.12
CA MET A 87 -19.35 1.14 -1.41
C MET A 87 -20.50 2.08 -1.78
N ARG A 88 -20.26 3.40 -1.78
CA ARG A 88 -21.29 4.39 -2.14
C ARG A 88 -21.72 4.25 -3.59
N LEU A 89 -20.80 3.99 -4.52
CA LEU A 89 -21.12 3.74 -5.92
C LEU A 89 -22.00 2.50 -6.07
N LEU A 90 -21.56 1.37 -5.52
CA LEU A 90 -22.29 0.11 -5.67
C LEU A 90 -23.66 0.13 -4.97
N ALA A 91 -23.83 0.93 -3.92
CA ALA A 91 -25.15 1.11 -3.28
C ALA A 91 -26.19 1.76 -4.21
N HIS A 92 -25.76 2.48 -5.26
CA HIS A 92 -26.65 3.15 -6.22
C HIS A 92 -26.75 2.42 -7.57
N VAL A 93 -25.99 1.35 -7.76
CA VAL A 93 -26.01 0.55 -8.99
C VAL A 93 -26.83 -0.70 -8.72
N SER A 94 -27.96 -0.85 -9.41
CA SER A 94 -28.74 -2.07 -9.30
C SER A 94 -28.03 -3.25 -9.98
N SER A 95 -28.36 -4.48 -9.58
CA SER A 95 -27.83 -5.68 -10.25
C SER A 95 -28.18 -5.70 -11.74
N GLN A 96 -29.37 -5.20 -12.12
CA GLN A 96 -29.82 -5.13 -13.52
C GLN A 96 -29.00 -4.13 -14.35
N ASP A 97 -28.65 -2.98 -13.78
CA ASP A 97 -27.79 -2.00 -14.46
C ASP A 97 -26.38 -2.57 -14.67
N MET A 98 -25.86 -3.28 -13.68
CA MET A 98 -24.56 -3.96 -13.77
C MET A 98 -24.56 -5.02 -14.88
N GLU A 99 -25.58 -5.88 -14.92
CA GLU A 99 -25.74 -6.90 -15.98
C GLU A 99 -25.81 -6.25 -17.36
N THR A 100 -26.59 -5.18 -17.50
CA THR A 100 -26.71 -4.43 -18.76
C THR A 100 -25.36 -3.86 -19.24
N LEU A 101 -24.55 -3.33 -18.32
CA LEU A 101 -23.20 -2.86 -18.65
C LEU A 101 -22.29 -4.00 -19.11
N ILE A 102 -22.32 -5.14 -18.42
CA ILE A 102 -21.54 -6.33 -18.79
C ILE A 102 -21.93 -6.84 -20.18
N GLU A 103 -23.22 -6.96 -20.47
CA GLU A 103 -23.71 -7.38 -21.79
C GLU A 103 -23.23 -6.45 -22.90
N ARG A 104 -23.29 -5.13 -22.68
CA ARG A 104 -22.81 -4.13 -23.65
C ARG A 104 -21.31 -4.23 -23.88
N ILE A 105 -20.52 -4.56 -22.85
CA ILE A 105 -19.07 -4.79 -22.98
C ILE A 105 -18.81 -6.06 -23.80
N GLN A 106 -19.50 -7.16 -23.49
CA GLN A 106 -19.35 -8.43 -24.22
C GLN A 106 -19.69 -8.28 -25.71
N GLN A 107 -20.72 -7.49 -26.02
CA GLN A 107 -21.14 -7.16 -27.38
C GLN A 107 -20.23 -6.12 -28.07
N ARG A 108 -19.15 -5.66 -27.41
CA ARG A 108 -18.21 -4.62 -27.89
C ARG A 108 -18.89 -3.29 -28.21
N ARG A 109 -20.02 -3.00 -27.55
CA ARG A 109 -20.75 -1.72 -27.66
C ARG A 109 -20.24 -0.67 -26.69
N LEU A 110 -19.57 -1.10 -25.62
CA LEU A 110 -18.86 -0.27 -24.66
C LEU A 110 -17.50 -0.90 -24.34
N THR A 111 -16.52 -0.06 -24.01
CA THR A 111 -15.31 -0.52 -23.32
C THR A 111 -15.52 -0.52 -21.81
N PRO A 112 -14.72 -1.27 -21.03
CA PRO A 112 -14.77 -1.21 -19.57
C PRO A 112 -14.62 0.21 -19.01
N ASN A 113 -13.71 1.02 -19.57
CA ASN A 113 -13.52 2.40 -19.12
C ASN A 113 -14.75 3.28 -19.40
N GLN A 114 -15.39 3.13 -20.57
CA GLN A 114 -16.63 3.85 -20.87
C GLN A 114 -17.79 3.46 -19.95
N ALA A 115 -17.86 2.17 -19.55
CA ALA A 115 -18.83 1.72 -18.58
C ALA A 115 -18.57 2.36 -17.20
N VAL A 116 -17.31 2.42 -16.75
CA VAL A 116 -16.92 3.11 -15.52
C VAL A 116 -17.27 4.60 -15.58
N GLU A 117 -16.95 5.31 -16.65
CA GLU A 117 -17.33 6.72 -16.84
C GLU A 117 -18.85 6.91 -16.75
N SER A 118 -19.63 6.00 -17.33
CA SER A 118 -21.10 6.03 -17.25
C SER A 118 -21.60 5.83 -15.82
N MET A 119 -20.97 4.92 -15.06
CA MET A 119 -21.28 4.70 -13.65
C MET A 119 -20.93 5.93 -12.79
N LEU A 120 -19.79 6.58 -13.07
CA LEU A 120 -19.34 7.75 -12.35
C LEU A 120 -20.18 9.00 -12.67
N ALA A 121 -20.66 9.16 -13.89
CA ALA A 121 -21.53 10.27 -14.27
C ALA A 121 -22.87 10.28 -13.50
N GLY A 122 -23.34 9.12 -13.05
CA GLY A 122 -24.53 8.98 -12.21
C GLY A 122 -24.31 9.33 -10.72
N LEU A 123 -23.06 9.44 -10.26
CA LEU A 123 -22.74 9.82 -8.88
C LEU A 123 -22.86 11.33 -8.69
N ARG A 124 -23.88 11.77 -7.95
CA ARG A 124 -23.91 13.12 -7.38
C ARG A 124 -23.18 13.08 -6.03
N PHE A 125 -22.07 13.80 -5.93
CA PHE A 125 -21.46 14.11 -4.64
C PHE A 125 -22.39 15.08 -3.91
N GLY A 126 -23.13 14.54 -2.94
CA GLY A 126 -23.91 15.30 -1.97
C GLY A 126 -23.23 15.21 -0.62
#